data_AF-A0A2K3LLF8-F1
#
_entry.id   AF-A0A2K3LLF8-F1
#
_cell.length_a   1.000
_cell.length_b   1.000
_cell.length_c   1.000
_cell.angle_alpha   90.00
_cell.angle_beta   90.00
_cell.angle_gamma   90.00
#
_symmetry.space_group_name_H-M   'P 1'
#
loop_
_entity.id
_entity.type
_entity.pdbx_description
1 polymer ?
#
loop_
_entity_poly.entity_id
_entity_poly.type
_entity_poly.pdbx_seq_one_letter_code
_entity_poly.pdbx_strand_id
1 'polypeptide(L)'
;MNAVMLSDDLKVAIRLKFGNDKIVEKEKIAKVIKCVMEGEEGKGMRERMKSLKDCAANALKDDGSSIQTLSHLASQWDLGK
;
A
#
# COMPACT_ATOMS: atom_id res chain seq x y z
N MET A 1 -11.51 2.16 5.70
CA MET A 1 -11.09 3.00 4.56
C MET A 1 -9.83 2.44 3.90
N ASN A 2 -8.70 2.35 4.60
CA ASN A 2 -7.42 1.88 4.02
C ASN A 2 -7.51 0.51 3.33
N ALA A 3 -8.18 -0.46 3.94
CA ALA A 3 -8.30 -1.79 3.35
C ALA A 3 -9.02 -1.79 1.98
N VAL A 4 -10.02 -0.93 1.79
CA VAL A 4 -10.74 -0.78 0.52
C VAL A 4 -9.84 -0.12 -0.52
N MET A 5 -9.15 0.95 -0.16
CA MET A 5 -8.20 1.61 -1.06
C MET A 5 -7.09 0.65 -1.53
N LEU A 6 -6.54 -0.15 -0.61
CA LEU A 6 -5.48 -1.10 -0.93
C LEU A 6 -5.97 -2.25 -1.81
N SER A 7 -7.21 -2.74 -1.62
CA SER A 7 -7.74 -3.88 -2.38
C SER A 7 -8.45 -3.51 -3.67
N ASP A 8 -9.16 -2.39 -3.70
CA ASP A 8 -10.08 -2.05 -4.80
C ASP A 8 -9.41 -1.07 -5.76
N ASP A 9 -8.74 -0.04 -5.23
CA ASP A 9 -8.11 1.01 -6.04
C ASP A 9 -6.67 0.63 -6.45
N LEU A 10 -5.79 0.43 -5.47
CA LEU A 10 -4.38 0.08 -5.73
C LEU A 10 -4.22 -1.41 -6.09
N LYS A 11 -5.23 -2.22 -5.75
CA LYS A 11 -5.31 -3.66 -5.96
C LYS A 11 -4.18 -4.48 -5.32
N VAL A 12 -3.34 -3.90 -4.46
CA VAL A 12 -2.11 -4.54 -3.94
C VAL A 12 -2.34 -5.46 -2.73
N ALA A 13 -3.60 -5.66 -2.34
CA ALA A 13 -3.98 -6.49 -1.22
C ALA A 13 -5.28 -7.25 -1.51
N ILE A 14 -5.47 -8.40 -0.84
CA ILE A 14 -6.76 -9.09 -0.78
C ILE A 14 -7.41 -8.77 0.55
N ARG A 15 -8.66 -8.30 0.50
CA ARG A 15 -9.47 -8.07 1.69
C ARG A 15 -10.42 -9.25 1.89
N LEU A 16 -10.26 -9.95 3.01
CA LEU A 16 -11.23 -10.96 3.45
C LEU A 16 -12.56 -10.28 3.78
N LYS A 17 -13.66 -10.84 3.25
CA LYS A 17 -15.02 -10.44 3.58
C LYS A 17 -15.53 -11.33 4.71
N PHE A 18 -16.13 -10.71 5.73
CA PHE A 18 -16.73 -11.41 6.85
C PHE A 18 -18.14 -11.88 6.50
N GLY A 19 -18.54 -13.04 7.05
CA GLY A 19 -19.94 -13.42 7.11
C GLY A 19 -20.69 -12.67 8.23
N ASN A 20 -21.93 -13.06 8.49
CA ASN A 20 -22.79 -12.45 9.51
C ASN A 20 -22.17 -12.47 10.91
N ASP A 21 -21.42 -13.53 11.23
CA ASP A 21 -20.82 -13.73 12.55
C ASP A 21 -19.53 -12.93 12.77
N LYS A 22 -19.14 -12.07 11.80
CA LYS A 22 -17.90 -11.25 11.83
C LYS A 22 -16.60 -12.04 12.03
N ILE A 23 -16.66 -13.37 11.93
CA ILE A 23 -15.53 -14.28 12.01
C ILE A 23 -15.25 -14.84 10.61
N VAL A 24 -13.97 -15.03 10.29
CA VAL A 24 -13.54 -15.68 9.05
C VAL A 24 -13.09 -17.10 9.37
N GLU A 25 -13.68 -18.06 8.68
CA GLU A 25 -13.31 -19.48 8.77
C GLU A 25 -11.87 -19.71 8.32
N LYS A 26 -11.18 -20.63 8.99
CA LYS A 26 -9.77 -20.95 8.71
C LYS A 26 -9.53 -21.36 7.25
N GLU A 27 -10.51 -22.01 6.62
CA GLU A 27 -10.45 -22.45 5.23
C GLU A 27 -10.40 -21.26 4.26
N LYS A 28 -11.15 -20.18 4.56
CA LYS A 28 -11.12 -18.94 3.77
C LYS A 28 -9.77 -18.23 3.93
N ILE A 29 -9.22 -18.23 5.15
CA ILE A 29 -7.89 -17.67 5.42
C ILE A 29 -6.82 -18.44 4.63
N ALA A 30 -6.82 -19.77 4.70
CA ALA A 30 -5.87 -20.61 3.99
C ALA A 30 -5.92 -20.40 2.46
N LYS A 31 -7.12 -20.24 1.89
CA LYS A 31 -7.30 -19.94 0.46
C LYS A 31 -6.69 -18.59 0.07
N VAL A 32 -6.90 -17.55 0.87
CA VAL A 32 -6.31 -16.22 0.59
C VAL A 32 -4.80 -16.25 0.74
N ILE A 33 -4.26 -16.91 1.77
CA ILE A 33 -2.80 -17.06 1.92
C ILE A 33 -2.23 -17.75 0.67
N LYS A 34 -2.84 -18.85 0.23
CA LYS A 34 -2.39 -19.54 -0.99
C LYS A 34 -2.47 -18.65 -2.23
N CYS A 35 -3.55 -17.89 -2.40
CA CYS A 35 -3.69 -16.94 -3.51
C CYS A 35 -2.58 -15.87 -3.51
N VAL A 36 -2.29 -15.29 -2.34
CA VAL A 36 -1.25 -14.24 -2.18
C VAL A 36 0.14 -14.80 -2.45
N MET A 37 0.44 -16.01 -1.96
CA MET A 37 1.79 -16.56 -1.97
C MET A 37 2.13 -17.33 -3.25
N GLU A 38 1.17 -18.05 -3.82
CA GLU A 38 1.38 -19.00 -4.92
C GLU A 38 0.54 -18.68 -6.16
N GLY A 39 -0.50 -17.86 -6.04
CA GLY A 39 -1.42 -17.55 -7.14
C GLY A 39 -0.91 -16.48 -8.10
N GLU A 40 -1.38 -16.52 -9.35
CA GLU A 40 -1.09 -15.49 -10.36
C GLU A 40 -1.58 -14.10 -9.93
N GLU A 41 -2.72 -14.04 -9.24
CA GLU A 41 -3.20 -12.78 -8.64
C GLU A 41 -2.21 -12.25 -7.59
N GLY A 42 -1.65 -13.15 -6.76
CA GLY A 42 -0.57 -12.86 -5.80
C GLY A 42 0.67 -12.26 -6.46
N LYS A 43 1.10 -12.84 -7.58
CA LYS A 43 2.22 -12.34 -8.37
C LYS A 43 1.93 -10.92 -8.90
N GLY A 44 0.75 -10.69 -9.46
CA GLY A 44 0.33 -9.37 -9.94
C GLY A 44 0.27 -8.32 -8.83
N MET A 45 -0.19 -8.68 -7.63
CA MET A 45 -0.14 -7.81 -6.44
C MET A 45 1.30 -7.45 -6.08
N ARG A 46 2.20 -8.43 -6.07
CA ARG A 46 3.61 -8.23 -5.72
C ARG A 46 4.31 -7.30 -6.71
N GLU A 47 4.05 -7.44 -8.00
CA GLU A 47 4.61 -6.55 -9.03
C GLU A 47 4.19 -5.10 -8.82
N ARG A 48 2.88 -4.86 -8.62
CA ARG A 48 2.35 -3.52 -8.34
C ARG A 48 2.90 -2.94 -7.02
N MET A 49 3.04 -3.77 -5.99
CA MET A 49 3.64 -3.35 -4.73
C MET A 49 5.14 -3.00 -4.87
N LYS A 50 5.88 -3.69 -5.74
CA LYS A 50 7.27 -3.33 -6.05
C LYS A 50 7.35 -1.95 -6.72
N SER A 51 6.48 -1.66 -7.69
CA SER A 51 6.43 -0.32 -8.30
C SER A 51 6.14 0.76 -7.26
N LEU A 52 5.19 0.53 -6.35
CA LEU A 52 4.91 1.46 -5.25
C LEU A 52 6.09 1.63 -4.29
N LYS A 53 6.80 0.54 -3.98
CA LYS A 53 8.03 0.58 -3.17
C LYS A 53 9.07 1.50 -3.81
N ASP A 54 9.30 1.35 -5.12
CA ASP A 54 10.28 2.14 -5.85
C ASP A 54 9.87 3.61 -5.94
N CYS A 55 8.58 3.90 -6.17
CA CYS A 55 8.03 5.26 -6.12
C CYS A 55 8.21 5.89 -4.74
N ALA A 56 7.92 5.17 -3.66
CA ALA A 56 8.09 5.66 -2.30
C ALA A 56 9.57 5.96 -1.98
N ALA A 57 10.48 5.08 -2.40
CA ALA A 57 11.91 5.32 -2.26
C ALA A 57 12.36 6.56 -3.04
N ASN A 58 11.90 6.74 -4.29
CA ASN A 58 12.23 7.90 -5.10
C ASN A 58 11.68 9.21 -4.51
N ALA A 59 10.48 9.21 -3.96
CA ALA A 59 9.88 10.39 -3.33
C ALA A 59 10.67 10.87 -2.09
N LEU A 60 11.40 9.96 -1.43
CA LEU A 60 12.17 10.22 -0.20
C LEU A 60 13.67 10.45 -0.42
N LYS A 61 14.17 10.39 -1.66
CA LYS A 61 15.56 10.78 -1.98
C LYS A 61 15.79 12.26 -1.72
N ASP A 62 17.05 12.68 -1.67
CA ASP A 62 17.43 14.08 -1.44
C ASP A 62 16.80 15.04 -2.47
N ASP A 63 16.68 14.60 -3.73
CA ASP A 63 15.99 15.30 -4.82
C ASP A 63 14.53 14.86 -5.01
N GLY A 64 14.02 14.03 -4.08
CA GLY A 64 12.69 13.44 -4.12
C GLY A 64 11.58 14.45 -3.78
N SER A 65 10.40 14.21 -4.35
CA SER A 65 9.26 15.13 -4.25
C SER A 65 8.82 15.42 -2.80
N SER A 66 8.83 14.41 -1.92
CA SER A 66 8.45 14.61 -0.51
C SER A 66 9.48 15.45 0.23
N ILE A 67 10.77 15.20 0.00
CA ILE A 67 11.85 15.98 0.62
C ILE A 67 11.83 17.43 0.13
N GLN A 68 11.67 17.65 -1.17
CA GLN A 68 11.55 19.00 -1.73
C GLN A 68 10.35 19.76 -1.16
N THR A 69 9.18 19.10 -1.08
CA THR A 69 7.96 19.72 -0.53
C THR A 69 8.15 20.11 0.94
N LEU A 70 8.72 19.22 1.75
CA LEU A 70 9.01 19.50 3.16
C LEU A 70 10.07 20.59 3.33
N SER A 71 11.11 20.61 2.49
CA SER A 71 12.16 21.64 2.51
C SER A 71 11.64 23.01 2.12
N HIS A 72 10.71 23.06 1.15
CA HIS A 72 10.04 24.29 0.78
C HIS A 72 9.20 24.84 1.94
N LEU A 73 8.42 23.98 2.60
CA LEU A 73 7.64 24.35 3.78
C LEU A 73 8.52 24.89 4.92
N ALA A 74 9.64 24.21 5.22
CA ALA A 74 10.59 24.65 6.23
C ALA A 74 11.16 26.04 5.92
N SER A 75 11.56 26.27 4.66
CA SER A 75 12.06 27.58 4.21
C SER A 75 11.04 28.70 4.38
N GLN A 76 9.75 28.43 4.13
CA GLN A 76 8.68 29.41 4.35
C GLN A 76 8.54 29.80 5.83
N TRP A 77 8.69 28.83 6.74
CA TRP A 77 8.61 29.09 8.17
C TRP A 77 9.81 29.87 8.71
N ASP A 78 11.00 29.68 8.15
CA ASP A 78 12.17 30.44 8.55
C ASP A 78 12.14 31.90 8.04
N LEU A 79 11.49 32.16 6.90
CA LEU A 79 11.25 33.52 6.39
C LEU A 79 10.19 34.31 7.17
N GLY A 80 9.36 33.62 7.95
CA GLY A 80 8.33 34.23 8.81
C GLY A 80 8.81 34.59 10.22
N LYS A 81 10.11 34.44 10.50
CA LYS A 81 10.77 34.93 11.73
C LYS A 81 11.28 36.35 11.57
#